data_AF-A0A6B2XNN6-F1
#
_entry.id   AF-A0A6B2XNN6-F1
#
_cell.length_a   1.000
_cell.length_b   1.000
_cell.length_c   1.000
_cell.angle_alpha   90.00
_cell.angle_beta   90.00
_cell.angle_gamma   90.00
#
_symmetry.space_group_name_H-M   'P 1'
#
loop_
_entity.id
_entity.type
_entity.pdbx_description
1 polymer ?
#
loop_
_entity_poly.entity_id
_entity_poly.type
_entity_poly.pdbx_seq_one_letter_code
_entity_poly.pdbx_strand_id
1 'polypeptide(L)'
;VLATDAWWGRAVLEVEQPFHPLGQAGPQAAEDGLDLSLFVTGTPSYAEVLEARAARVAMVRDFLAGVTPEKLVVVRRNPWSPQYPETTLSCVHVILEEEWEHHRFAVRDLGAIEGSPGA
;
A
#
# COMPACT_ATOMS: atom_id res chain seq x y z
N VAL A 1 -2.68 1.35 -2.91
CA VAL A 1 -2.93 -0.12 -2.95
C VAL A 1 -1.66 -0.95 -2.79
N LEU A 2 -0.56 -0.66 -3.50
CA LEU A 2 0.69 -1.44 -3.41
C LEU A 2 1.27 -1.52 -1.99
N ALA A 3 1.29 -0.42 -1.24
CA ALA A 3 1.75 -0.41 0.14
C ALA A 3 0.96 -1.39 1.02
N THR A 4 -0.38 -1.39 0.91
CA THR A 4 -1.23 -2.36 1.61
C THR A 4 -0.96 -3.79 1.16
N ASP A 5 -0.80 -4.05 -0.14
CA ASP A 5 -0.52 -5.40 -0.63
C ASP A 5 0.83 -5.94 -0.11
N ALA A 6 1.85 -5.09 -0.04
CA ALA A 6 3.16 -5.45 0.51
C ALA A 6 3.12 -5.66 2.04
N TRP A 7 2.64 -4.68 2.79
CA TRP A 7 2.73 -4.69 4.25
C TRP A 7 1.62 -5.48 4.92
N TRP A 8 0.43 -5.55 4.33
CA TRP A 8 -0.66 -6.38 4.81
C TRP A 8 -0.65 -7.75 4.15
N GLY A 9 -0.73 -7.80 2.82
CA GLY A 9 -0.85 -9.04 2.08
C GLY A 9 0.40 -9.94 2.17
N ARG A 10 1.58 -9.40 1.86
CA ARG A 10 2.83 -10.18 1.89
C ARG A 10 3.35 -10.36 3.31
N ALA A 11 3.44 -9.29 4.11
CA ALA A 11 4.11 -9.37 5.41
C ALA A 11 3.21 -9.93 6.52
N VAL A 12 1.97 -9.45 6.65
CA VAL A 12 1.07 -9.86 7.75
C VAL A 12 0.29 -11.14 7.42
N LEU A 13 -0.25 -11.25 6.21
CA LEU A 13 -1.04 -12.41 5.77
C LEU A 13 -0.20 -13.51 5.11
N GLU A 14 1.07 -13.23 4.77
CA GLU A 14 1.99 -14.20 4.16
C GLU A 14 1.47 -14.79 2.85
N VAL A 15 0.70 -14.01 2.09
CA VAL A 15 0.23 -14.37 0.75
C VAL A 15 1.38 -14.27 -0.25
N GLU A 16 1.57 -15.31 -1.07
CA GLU A 16 2.68 -15.41 -2.04
C GLU A 16 2.65 -14.29 -3.09
N GLN A 17 1.49 -14.05 -3.70
CA GLN A 17 1.27 -12.98 -4.68
C GLN A 17 0.07 -12.12 -4.25
N PRO A 18 0.29 -11.12 -3.37
CA PRO A 18 -0.78 -10.26 -2.87
C PRO A 18 -1.05 -9.02 -3.74
N PHE A 19 -0.18 -8.75 -4.72
CA PHE A 19 -0.17 -7.48 -5.43
C PHE A 19 -1.31 -7.40 -6.44
N HIS A 20 -2.12 -6.36 -6.29
CA HIS A 20 -3.10 -5.98 -7.30
C HIS A 20 -2.39 -5.56 -8.60
N PRO A 21 -2.95 -5.88 -9.78
CA PRO A 21 -2.43 -5.37 -11.05
C PRO A 21 -2.39 -3.84 -11.16
N LEU A 22 -3.18 -3.13 -10.35
CA LEU A 22 -3.18 -1.66 -10.27
C LEU A 22 -2.22 -1.08 -9.23
N GLY A 23 -1.33 -1.91 -8.66
CA GLY A 23 -0.24 -1.41 -7.84
C GLY A 23 0.66 -0.47 -8.62
N GLN A 24 1.05 0.65 -8.01
CA GLN A 24 2.05 1.55 -8.57
C GLN A 24 3.36 1.37 -7.81
N ALA A 25 4.35 0.85 -8.52
CA ALA A 25 5.67 0.60 -7.98
C ALA A 25 6.52 1.88 -8.03
N GLY A 26 7.35 2.09 -6.99
CA GLY A 26 8.35 3.14 -6.99
C GLY A 26 9.48 2.85 -8.00
N PRO A 27 10.30 3.86 -8.34
CA PRO A 27 11.33 3.72 -9.37
C PRO A 27 12.39 2.65 -9.05
N GLN A 28 12.64 2.37 -7.78
CA GLN A 28 13.62 1.35 -7.33
C GLN A 28 13.03 -0.07 -7.21
N ALA A 29 11.72 -0.26 -7.43
CA ALA A 29 11.05 -1.50 -7.06
C ALA A 29 11.58 -2.77 -7.76
N ALA A 30 12.04 -2.64 -9.01
CA ALA A 30 12.67 -3.77 -9.72
C ALA A 30 14.00 -4.19 -9.08
N GLU A 31 14.80 -3.23 -8.64
CA GLU A 31 16.07 -3.46 -7.93
C GLU A 31 15.81 -4.10 -6.56
N ASP A 32 14.68 -3.75 -5.94
CA ASP A 32 14.16 -4.36 -4.71
C ASP A 32 13.51 -5.74 -4.92
N GLY A 33 13.58 -6.30 -6.14
CA GLY A 33 13.10 -7.65 -6.46
C GLY A 33 11.59 -7.77 -6.65
N LEU A 34 10.87 -6.66 -6.87
CA LEU A 34 9.47 -6.70 -7.24
C LEU A 34 9.30 -7.09 -8.71
N ASP A 35 8.52 -8.14 -8.97
CA ASP A 35 8.13 -8.50 -10.34
C ASP A 35 7.18 -7.46 -10.92
N LEU A 36 7.73 -6.59 -11.78
CA LEU A 36 6.97 -5.53 -12.43
C LEU A 36 6.01 -6.03 -13.51
N SER A 37 6.15 -7.29 -13.97
CA SER A 37 5.25 -7.86 -14.99
C SER A 37 3.83 -8.08 -14.47
N LEU A 38 3.64 -8.01 -13.15
CA LEU A 38 2.36 -8.13 -12.47
C LEU A 38 1.48 -6.88 -12.62
N PHE A 39 2.05 -5.73 -13.00
CA PHE A 39 1.34 -4.46 -13.01
C PHE A 39 0.92 -4.03 -14.42
N VAL A 40 -0.25 -3.40 -14.50
CA VAL A 40 -0.74 -2.82 -15.75
C VAL A 40 0.10 -1.61 -16.14
N THR A 41 0.37 -1.47 -17.44
CA THR A 41 1.13 -0.34 -17.99
C THR A 41 0.24 0.79 -18.51
N GLY A 42 -1.06 0.54 -18.65
CA GLY A 42 -2.05 1.52 -19.09
C GLY A 42 -2.65 2.32 -17.93
N THR A 43 -3.42 3.37 -18.27
CA THR A 43 -4.20 4.13 -17.29
C THR A 43 -5.48 3.36 -16.95
N PRO A 44 -5.66 2.89 -15.70
CA PRO A 44 -6.93 2.27 -15.29
C PRO A 44 -8.05 3.30 -15.25
N SER A 45 -9.29 2.82 -15.36
CA SER A 45 -10.44 3.68 -15.13
C SER A 45 -10.52 4.11 -13.66
N TYR A 46 -11.14 5.27 -13.43
CA TYR A 46 -11.34 5.76 -12.07
C TYR A 46 -12.16 4.80 -11.19
N ALA A 47 -13.15 4.12 -11.79
CA ALA A 47 -13.96 3.13 -11.10
C ALA A 47 -13.13 1.94 -10.60
N GLU A 48 -12.23 1.40 -11.42
CA GLU A 48 -11.34 0.29 -11.03
C GLU A 48 -10.37 0.72 -9.92
N VAL A 49 -9.87 1.97 -9.97
CA VAL A 49 -9.02 2.52 -8.91
C VAL A 49 -9.79 2.63 -7.59
N LEU A 50 -11.03 3.12 -7.63
CA LEU A 50 -11.88 3.22 -6.43
C LEU A 50 -12.20 1.86 -5.84
N GLU A 51 -12.53 0.86 -6.67
CA GLU A 51 -12.80 -0.50 -6.23
C GLU A 51 -11.57 -1.13 -5.57
N ALA A 52 -10.40 -1.06 -6.23
CA ALA A 52 -9.15 -1.57 -5.69
C ALA A 52 -8.81 -0.90 -4.35
N ARG A 53 -9.00 0.42 -4.25
CA ARG A 53 -8.76 1.16 -3.00
C ARG A 53 -9.73 0.75 -1.91
N ALA A 54 -11.03 0.68 -2.20
CA ALA A 54 -12.06 0.32 -1.23
C ALA A 54 -11.79 -1.07 -0.63
N ALA A 55 -11.42 -2.05 -1.46
CA ALA A 55 -11.08 -3.39 -1.01
C ALA A 55 -9.89 -3.41 -0.02
N ARG A 56 -8.81 -2.68 -0.31
CA ARG A 56 -7.62 -2.62 0.58
C ARG A 56 -7.92 -1.89 1.88
N VAL A 57 -8.70 -0.81 1.82
CA VAL A 57 -9.15 -0.09 3.02
C VAL A 57 -10.02 -0.98 3.90
N ALA A 58 -10.92 -1.77 3.31
CA ALA A 58 -11.77 -2.72 4.05
C ALA A 58 -10.92 -3.75 4.81
N MET A 59 -9.92 -4.36 4.15
CA MET A 59 -9.02 -5.34 4.80
C MET A 59 -8.37 -4.79 6.08
N VAL A 60 -7.82 -3.58 6.02
CA VAL A 60 -7.16 -2.96 7.18
C VAL A 60 -8.19 -2.57 8.25
N ARG A 61 -9.34 -2.04 7.86
CA ARG A 61 -10.43 -1.68 8.80
C ARG A 61 -10.99 -2.89 9.53
N ASP A 62 -11.19 -4.00 8.83
CA ASP A 62 -11.70 -5.24 9.39
C ASP A 62 -10.76 -5.81 10.46
N PHE A 63 -9.44 -5.72 10.22
CA PHE A 63 -8.45 -6.07 11.24
C PHE A 63 -8.53 -5.13 12.45
N LEU A 64 -8.53 -3.82 12.22
CA LEU A 64 -8.56 -2.83 13.29
C LEU A 64 -9.82 -2.91 14.16
N ALA A 65 -10.95 -3.34 13.59
CA ALA A 65 -12.21 -3.49 14.33
C ALA A 65 -12.15 -4.55 15.44
N GLY A 66 -11.25 -5.53 15.34
CA GLY A 66 -11.10 -6.63 16.31
C GLY A 66 -9.65 -6.86 16.75
N VAL A 67 -8.81 -5.83 16.68
CA VAL A 67 -7.39 -5.93 17.03
C VAL A 67 -7.21 -6.00 18.54
N THR A 68 -6.22 -6.78 18.97
CA THR A 68 -5.79 -6.86 20.37
C THR A 68 -4.29 -6.57 20.47
N PRO A 69 -3.76 -6.19 21.65
CA PRO A 69 -2.33 -5.99 21.84
C PRO A 69 -1.49 -7.21 21.43
N GLU A 70 -1.99 -8.42 21.67
CA GLU A 70 -1.30 -9.67 21.33
C GLU A 70 -1.16 -9.83 19.81
N LYS A 71 -2.19 -9.46 19.04
CA LYS A 71 -2.13 -9.47 17.57
C LYS A 71 -1.13 -8.45 17.03
N LEU A 72 -0.99 -7.31 17.71
CA LEU A 72 -0.11 -6.22 17.28
C LEU A 72 1.39 -6.55 17.43
N VAL A 73 1.76 -7.35 18.43
CA VAL A 73 3.16 -7.69 18.71
C VAL A 73 3.68 -8.91 17.93
N VAL A 74 2.83 -9.56 17.12
CA VAL A 74 3.27 -10.69 16.29
C VAL A 74 4.37 -10.23 15.33
N VAL A 75 5.51 -10.90 15.40
CA VAL A 75 6.68 -10.63 14.55
C VAL A 75 6.41 -11.10 13.12
N ARG A 76 6.73 -10.25 12.16
CA ARG A 76 6.57 -10.46 10.72
C ARG A 76 7.90 -10.26 10.00
N ARG A 77 8.01 -10.87 8.83
CA ARG A 77 9.13 -10.63 7.92
C ARG A 77 8.87 -9.34 7.15
N ASN A 78 9.81 -8.40 7.18
CA ASN A 78 9.72 -7.20 6.35
C ASN A 78 9.62 -7.58 4.86
N PRO A 79 8.67 -7.01 4.10
CA PRO A 79 8.38 -7.42 2.73
C PRO A 79 9.45 -7.04 1.70
N TRP A 80 10.37 -6.14 2.07
CA TRP A 80 11.43 -5.60 1.21
C TRP A 80 12.83 -5.91 1.75
N SER A 81 12.99 -6.05 3.06
CA SER A 81 14.26 -6.36 3.71
C SER A 81 14.09 -7.43 4.80
N PRO A 82 13.88 -8.71 4.43
CA PRO A 82 13.57 -9.82 5.35
C PRO A 82 14.48 -10.00 6.56
N GLN A 83 15.72 -9.51 6.48
CA GLN A 83 16.71 -9.54 7.55
C GLN A 83 16.38 -8.60 8.72
N TYR A 84 15.49 -7.63 8.53
CA TYR A 84 15.02 -6.73 9.57
C TYR A 84 13.58 -7.10 9.95
N PRO A 85 13.35 -7.78 11.09
CA PRO A 85 12.02 -8.20 11.49
C PRO A 85 11.14 -7.01 11.87
N GLU A 86 9.85 -7.15 11.64
CA GLU A 86 8.82 -6.14 11.92
C GLU A 86 7.80 -6.70 12.91
N THR A 87 6.94 -5.84 13.44
CA THR A 87 5.72 -6.28 14.14
C THR A 87 4.50 -6.02 13.28
N THR A 88 3.40 -6.70 13.54
CA THR A 88 2.12 -6.40 12.87
C THR A 88 1.73 -4.93 13.08
N LEU A 89 1.98 -4.36 14.26
CA LEU A 89 1.83 -2.93 14.53
C LEU A 89 2.68 -2.06 13.60
N SER A 90 3.97 -2.39 13.44
CA SER A 90 4.88 -1.67 12.54
C SER A 90 4.35 -1.69 11.10
N CYS A 91 3.94 -2.86 10.60
CA CYS A 91 3.35 -2.98 9.26
C CYS A 91 2.10 -2.11 9.09
N VAL A 92 1.22 -2.06 10.10
CA VAL A 92 0.02 -1.20 10.07
C VAL A 92 0.40 0.28 10.08
N HIS A 93 1.39 0.69 10.88
CA HIS A 93 1.88 2.07 10.89
C HIS A 93 2.42 2.50 9.54
N VAL A 94 3.22 1.65 8.88
CA VAL A 94 3.71 1.96 7.53
C VAL A 94 2.55 2.15 6.55
N ILE A 95 1.51 1.29 6.58
CA ILE A 95 0.34 1.47 5.71
C ILE A 95 -0.34 2.82 5.95
N LEU A 96 -0.52 3.22 7.20
CA LEU A 96 -1.17 4.48 7.55
C LEU A 96 -0.32 5.69 7.17
N GLU A 97 0.99 5.63 7.38
CA GLU A 97 1.94 6.68 7.01
C GLU A 97 2.02 6.86 5.48
N GLU A 98 2.10 5.75 4.74
CA GLU A 98 2.07 5.74 3.27
C GLU A 98 0.76 6.37 2.73
N GLU A 99 -0.40 6.01 3.28
CA GLU A 99 -1.67 6.61 2.86
C GLU A 99 -1.74 8.11 3.21
N TRP A 100 -1.19 8.52 4.36
CA TRP A 100 -1.15 9.91 4.78
C TRP A 100 -0.26 10.76 3.85
N GLU A 101 0.97 10.31 3.60
CA GLU A 101 1.93 11.04 2.77
C GLU A 101 1.47 11.09 1.31
N HIS A 102 0.96 9.99 0.76
CA HIS A 102 0.40 10.01 -0.60
C HIS A 102 -0.81 10.93 -0.72
N HIS A 103 -1.71 10.96 0.28
CA HIS A 103 -2.83 11.89 0.28
C HIS A 103 -2.34 13.35 0.33
N ARG A 104 -1.35 13.63 1.18
CA ARG A 104 -0.74 14.96 1.30
C ARG A 104 -0.15 15.43 -0.04
N PHE A 105 0.60 14.57 -0.73
CA PHE A 105 1.14 14.90 -2.05
C PHE A 105 0.06 15.08 -3.11
N ALA A 106 -0.94 14.19 -3.15
CA ALA A 106 -2.04 14.28 -4.10
C ALA A 106 -2.82 15.60 -3.95
N VAL A 107 -3.15 15.99 -2.72
CA VAL A 107 -3.88 17.24 -2.45
C VAL A 107 -3.03 18.47 -2.78
N ARG A 108 -1.73 18.45 -2.46
CA ARG A 108 -0.79 19.52 -2.85
C ARG A 108 -0.77 19.71 -4.37
N ASP A 109 -0.65 18.62 -5.12
CA ASP A 109 -0.50 18.66 -6.57
C ASP A 109 -1.80 19.06 -7.26
N LEU A 110 -2.94 18.58 -6.77
CA LEU A 110 -4.26 19.05 -7.21
C LEU A 110 -4.43 20.56 -6.99
N GLY A 111 -4.06 21.08 -5.81
CA GLY A 111 -4.12 22.51 -5.55
C GLY A 111 -3.22 23.34 -6.48
N ALA A 112 -2.06 22.81 -6.88
CA ALA A 112 -1.18 23.46 -7.85
C ALA A 112 -1.78 23.48 -9.28
N ILE A 113 -2.47 22.40 -9.67
CA ILE A 113 -3.16 22.31 -10.96
C ILE A 113 -4.34 23.29 -11.00
N GLU A 114 -5.18 23.33 -9.97
CA GLU A 114 -6.32 24.23 -9.86
C GLU A 114 -5.90 25.71 -9.80
N GLY A 115 -4.75 26.01 -9.17
CA GLY A 115 -4.22 27.36 -9.04
C GLY A 115 -3.43 27.88 -10.26
N SER A 116 -3.19 27.04 -11.27
CA SER A 116 -2.43 27.42 -12.46
C SER A 116 -3.33 28.14 -13.48
N PRO A 117 -3.00 29.38 -13.94
CA PRO A 117 -3.82 30.09 -14.90
C PRO A 117 -3.76 29.37 -16.26
N GLY A 118 -4.86 28.70 -16.63
CA GLY A 118 -4.99 27.94 -17.88
C GLY A 118 -5.67 26.57 -17.75
N ALA A 119 -6.04 26.13 -16.53
CA ALA A 119 -6.94 24.99 -16.31
C ALA A 119 -8.41 25.35 -16.57
#